data_AF-A0A2W4RNR8-F1
#
_entry.id   AF-A0A2W4RNR8-F1
#
_cell.length_a   1.000
_cell.length_b   1.000
_cell.length_c   1.000
_cell.angle_alpha   90.00
_cell.angle_beta   90.00
_cell.angle_gamma   90.00
#
_symmetry.space_group_name_H-M   'P 1'
#
loop_
_entity.id
_entity.type
_entity.pdbx_description
1 polymer ?
#
loop_
_entity_poly.entity_id
_entity_poly.type
_entity_poly.pdbx_seq_one_letter_code
_entity_poly.pdbx_strand_id
1 'polypeptide(L)'
;MQPLKRQTRTLDQRQTEAHIVKPAELIDIREISNSLTLADRRIYNLLIANAWDNIKEPILHPIRLHELRSSNPDNARPRESLRRLMRAVISFDVVEDGIKREVLSQLLGPCKLDQNPQGLAYYTFPEPIRAAIASSTVFARLQRDLIYQLRSKYSLSLYEMLQKRINLSFKTSEDFTIEDLRQKLGVEKEKYPIYRDLNARVLKPAILEVNGISDIECSIEPILEGRTTVGLRLSWRKKTTDEAVKNAPALPKAKAARVDRTALRVVGNETEAGPSPNTGKRLRELNTRECEQLKKTFFGYDIYQFYIEFQDWLERTGGEIPKNPAAAFTNWLKSYYKITGPLQR
;
A
#
# COMPACT_ATOMS: atom_id res chain seq x y z
N MET A 1 -11.15 -38.41 9.13
CA MET A 1 -9.94 -37.74 8.60
C MET A 1 -10.33 -36.35 8.16
N GLN A 2 -9.85 -35.30 8.84
CA GLN A 2 -10.12 -33.91 8.44
C GLN A 2 -9.36 -33.60 7.14
N PRO A 3 -9.97 -32.91 6.16
CA PRO A 3 -9.26 -32.51 4.96
C PRO A 3 -8.22 -31.44 5.33
N LEU A 4 -6.96 -31.69 4.96
CA LEU A 4 -5.85 -30.75 5.09
C LEU A 4 -6.27 -29.40 4.49
N LYS A 5 -6.23 -28.36 5.33
CA LYS A 5 -6.38 -26.96 4.93
C LYS A 5 -5.36 -26.70 3.81
N ARG A 6 -5.83 -26.47 2.58
CA ARG A 6 -4.97 -26.08 1.45
C ARG A 6 -4.25 -24.79 1.82
N GLN A 7 -3.01 -24.91 2.30
CA GLN A 7 -2.10 -23.79 2.37
C GLN A 7 -1.88 -23.33 0.94
N THR A 8 -2.43 -22.16 0.59
CA THR A 8 -2.03 -21.44 -0.63
C THR A 8 -0.52 -21.28 -0.57
N ARG A 9 0.19 -22.01 -1.43
CA ARG A 9 1.63 -21.87 -1.62
C ARG A 9 1.92 -20.41 -1.97
N THR A 10 2.98 -19.86 -1.38
CA THR A 10 3.41 -18.46 -1.52
C THR A 10 3.71 -18.02 -2.97
N LEU A 11 3.65 -18.95 -3.93
CA LEU A 11 3.94 -18.76 -5.35
C LEU A 11 2.79 -18.14 -6.16
N ASP A 12 1.54 -18.14 -5.67
CA ASP A 12 0.38 -17.55 -6.37
C ASP A 12 -0.06 -16.20 -5.77
N GLN A 13 0.89 -15.36 -5.36
CA GLN A 13 0.57 -14.03 -4.84
C GLN A 13 0.11 -13.12 -5.97
N ARG A 14 -1.14 -12.65 -5.89
CA ARG A 14 -1.72 -11.70 -6.86
C ARG A 14 -1.69 -10.28 -6.30
N GLN A 15 -1.37 -9.33 -7.17
CA GLN A 15 -1.65 -7.92 -6.91
C GLN A 15 -3.16 -7.73 -6.80
N THR A 16 -3.57 -6.81 -5.93
CA THR A 16 -4.99 -6.42 -5.81
C THR A 16 -5.06 -4.90 -5.81
N GLU A 17 -6.24 -4.36 -6.10
CA GLU A 17 -6.46 -2.91 -5.97
C GLU A 17 -6.16 -2.40 -4.55
N ALA A 18 -6.37 -3.23 -3.53
CA ALA A 18 -6.12 -2.85 -2.15
C ALA A 18 -4.67 -3.09 -1.67
N HIS A 19 -3.91 -4.01 -2.29
CA HIS A 19 -2.61 -4.46 -1.79
C HIS A 19 -1.55 -4.58 -2.87
N ILE A 20 -0.35 -4.08 -2.56
CA ILE A 20 0.88 -4.28 -3.32
C ILE A 20 1.65 -5.46 -2.71
N VAL A 21 1.97 -6.47 -3.53
CA VAL A 21 2.89 -7.54 -3.13
C VAL A 21 4.32 -7.07 -3.40
N LYS A 22 5.18 -7.13 -2.37
CA LYS A 22 6.60 -6.76 -2.46
C LYS A 22 7.49 -7.88 -1.90
N PRO A 23 8.48 -8.38 -2.67
CA PRO A 23 9.43 -9.39 -2.21
C PRO A 23 10.28 -8.89 -1.05
N ALA A 24 10.61 -9.79 -0.13
CA ALA A 24 11.40 -9.50 1.07
C ALA A 24 12.78 -8.90 0.77
N GLU A 25 13.39 -9.32 -0.34
CA GLU A 25 14.68 -8.88 -0.86
C GLU A 25 14.61 -7.41 -1.26
N LEU A 26 13.42 -6.90 -1.63
CA LEU A 26 13.21 -5.50 -1.99
C LEU A 26 12.84 -4.58 -0.81
N ILE A 27 12.66 -5.15 0.38
CA ILE A 27 12.29 -4.41 1.60
C ILE A 27 13.52 -4.07 2.44
N ASP A 28 14.49 -4.99 2.49
CA ASP A 28 15.72 -4.87 3.29
C ASP A 28 16.91 -4.37 2.46
N ILE A 29 16.65 -3.66 1.34
CA ILE A 29 17.68 -3.12 0.47
C ILE A 29 18.49 -2.03 1.19
N ARG A 30 19.81 -2.03 1.04
CA ARG A 30 20.70 -0.95 1.48
C ARG A 30 20.89 0.08 0.37
N GLU A 31 20.52 1.34 0.61
CA GLU A 31 20.74 2.44 -0.33
C GLU A 31 22.17 3.00 -0.17
N ILE A 32 22.99 2.92 -1.22
CA ILE A 32 24.41 3.32 -1.17
C ILE A 32 24.61 4.78 -1.60
N SER A 33 24.11 5.16 -2.77
CA SER A 33 24.54 6.39 -3.44
C SER A 33 23.60 7.59 -3.23
N ASN A 34 22.31 7.37 -2.99
CA ASN A 34 21.31 8.43 -2.84
C ASN A 34 20.15 7.96 -1.97
N SER A 35 19.65 8.84 -1.10
CA SER A 35 18.46 8.54 -0.32
C SER A 35 17.19 8.87 -1.08
N LEU A 36 16.36 7.86 -1.30
CA LEU A 36 15.10 7.99 -2.01
C LEU A 36 14.10 8.82 -1.21
N THR A 37 13.39 9.72 -1.89
CA THR A 37 12.28 10.46 -1.29
C THR A 37 11.06 9.55 -1.10
N LEU A 38 10.08 10.00 -0.31
CA LEU A 38 8.81 9.27 -0.17
C LEU A 38 8.11 9.09 -1.53
N ALA A 39 8.18 10.10 -2.40
CA ALA A 39 7.61 10.02 -3.74
C ALA A 39 8.30 8.96 -4.59
N ASP A 40 9.63 8.90 -4.54
CA ASP A 40 10.40 7.91 -5.30
C ASP A 40 10.06 6.49 -4.85
N ARG A 41 9.95 6.24 -3.54
CA ARG A 41 9.57 4.93 -2.99
C ARG A 41 8.14 4.51 -3.35
N ARG A 42 7.19 5.45 -3.34
CA ARG A 42 5.81 5.21 -3.78
C ARG A 42 5.75 4.85 -5.25
N ILE A 43 6.45 5.61 -6.08
CA ILE A 43 6.57 5.33 -7.52
C ILE A 43 7.19 3.96 -7.71
N TYR A 44 8.27 3.63 -7.00
CA TYR A 44 8.88 2.31 -7.10
C TYR A 44 7.91 1.17 -6.74
N ASN A 45 7.12 1.32 -5.67
CA ASN A 45 6.09 0.35 -5.30
C ASN A 45 4.99 0.23 -6.38
N LEU A 46 4.61 1.32 -7.05
CA LEU A 46 3.71 1.29 -8.21
C LEU A 46 4.32 0.56 -9.41
N LEU A 47 5.59 0.80 -9.70
CA LEU A 47 6.31 0.13 -10.79
C LEU A 47 6.38 -1.39 -10.55
N ILE A 48 6.64 -1.81 -9.30
CA ILE A 48 6.60 -3.23 -8.92
C ILE A 48 5.19 -3.80 -9.14
N ALA A 49 4.17 -3.09 -8.66
CA ALA A 49 2.79 -3.54 -8.77
C ALA A 49 2.34 -3.68 -10.24
N ASN A 50 2.70 -2.72 -11.10
CA ASN A 50 2.36 -2.75 -12.53
C ASN A 50 3.10 -3.85 -13.29
N ALA A 51 4.36 -4.11 -12.93
CA ALA A 51 5.16 -5.11 -13.60
C ALA A 51 4.92 -6.53 -13.10
N TRP A 52 4.20 -6.72 -11.99
CA TRP A 52 4.22 -7.94 -11.17
C TRP A 52 4.15 -9.25 -11.95
N ASP A 53 3.19 -9.35 -12.87
CA ASP A 53 2.96 -10.59 -13.63
C ASP A 53 4.14 -10.97 -14.53
N ASN A 54 4.90 -9.97 -15.01
CA ASN A 54 6.03 -10.15 -15.92
C ASN A 54 7.35 -9.62 -15.33
N ILE A 55 7.43 -9.36 -14.02
CA ILE A 55 8.55 -8.62 -13.40
C ILE A 55 9.88 -9.37 -13.52
N LYS A 56 9.82 -10.67 -13.74
CA LYS A 56 10.99 -11.55 -13.93
C LYS A 56 11.52 -11.48 -15.36
N GLU A 57 10.71 -11.02 -16.31
CA GLU A 57 11.06 -10.98 -17.72
C GLU A 57 11.97 -9.78 -18.04
N PRO A 58 12.96 -9.94 -18.93
CA PRO A 58 13.87 -8.86 -19.34
C PRO A 58 13.20 -7.92 -20.36
N ILE A 59 12.01 -7.41 -20.05
CA ILE A 59 11.21 -6.57 -20.94
C ILE A 59 11.13 -5.12 -20.45
N LEU A 60 10.62 -4.25 -21.32
CA LEU A 60 10.20 -2.90 -20.96
C LEU A 60 8.72 -2.91 -20.58
N HIS A 61 8.43 -2.65 -19.32
CA HIS A 61 7.08 -2.52 -18.79
C HIS A 61 6.49 -1.14 -19.13
N PRO A 62 5.33 -1.08 -19.79
CA PRO A 62 4.62 0.18 -19.99
C PRO A 62 3.83 0.57 -18.73
N ILE A 63 3.83 1.85 -18.39
CA ILE A 63 2.92 2.46 -17.41
C ILE A 63 2.55 3.87 -17.87
N ARG A 64 1.29 4.29 -17.68
CA ARG A 64 0.91 5.67 -17.99
C ARG A 64 1.55 6.62 -16.99
N LEU A 65 2.16 7.69 -17.48
CA LEU A 65 2.81 8.67 -16.59
C LEU A 65 1.85 9.29 -15.59
N HIS A 66 0.56 9.37 -15.90
CA HIS A 66 -0.45 9.88 -14.98
C HIS A 66 -0.70 8.97 -13.78
N GLU A 67 -0.49 7.66 -13.92
CA GLU A 67 -0.65 6.69 -12.82
C GLU A 67 0.44 6.85 -11.76
N LEU A 68 1.59 7.46 -12.13
CA LEU A 68 2.70 7.76 -11.23
C LEU A 68 2.55 9.11 -10.51
N ARG A 69 1.52 9.90 -10.84
CA ARG A 69 1.28 11.20 -10.21
C ARG A 69 0.76 11.01 -8.79
N SER A 70 1.05 11.99 -7.94
CA SER A 70 0.45 12.07 -6.60
C SER A 70 -0.81 12.94 -6.64
N SER A 71 -0.66 14.22 -6.99
CA SER A 71 -1.78 15.19 -7.00
C SER A 71 -1.61 16.30 -8.04
N ASN A 72 -0.39 16.53 -8.53
CA ASN A 72 -0.13 17.54 -9.56
C ASN A 72 -0.50 16.99 -10.95
N PRO A 73 -1.03 17.83 -11.86
CA PRO A 73 -1.36 17.41 -13.23
C PRO A 73 -0.12 17.22 -14.11
N ASP A 74 1.04 17.74 -13.70
CA ASP A 74 2.28 17.63 -14.45
C ASP A 74 3.01 16.29 -14.21
N ASN A 75 3.84 15.91 -15.20
CA ASN A 75 4.70 14.73 -15.13
C ASN A 75 6.13 15.07 -14.68
N ALA A 76 6.44 16.30 -14.26
CA ALA A 76 7.80 16.69 -13.91
C ALA A 76 8.31 15.90 -12.71
N ARG A 77 7.46 15.75 -11.69
CA ARG A 77 7.78 14.97 -10.47
C ARG A 77 7.99 13.48 -10.78
N PRO A 78 7.06 12.75 -11.43
CA PRO A 78 7.30 11.35 -11.82
C PRO A 78 8.57 11.15 -12.64
N ARG A 79 8.83 12.01 -13.64
CA ARG A 79 10.03 11.91 -14.48
C ARG A 79 11.30 12.07 -13.67
N GLU A 80 11.33 13.02 -12.74
CA GLU A 80 12.48 13.19 -11.86
C GLU A 80 12.65 12.02 -10.89
N SER A 81 11.56 11.47 -10.35
CA SER A 81 11.61 10.26 -9.54
C SER A 81 12.17 9.07 -10.30
N LEU A 82 11.77 8.85 -11.55
CA LEU A 82 12.34 7.79 -12.40
C LEU A 82 13.85 7.97 -12.60
N ARG A 83 14.32 9.20 -12.82
CA ARG A 83 15.77 9.49 -12.91
C ARG A 83 16.50 9.19 -11.60
N ARG A 84 15.92 9.54 -10.44
CA ARG A 84 16.53 9.23 -9.13
C ARG A 84 16.58 7.73 -8.88
N LEU A 85 15.52 6.99 -9.22
CA LEU A 85 15.47 5.53 -9.11
C LEU A 85 16.54 4.87 -10.00
N MET A 86 16.79 5.40 -11.21
CA MET A 86 17.87 4.90 -12.08
C MET A 86 19.27 5.17 -11.52
N ARG A 87 19.46 6.31 -10.84
CA ARG A 87 20.75 6.69 -10.22
C ARG A 87 20.98 6.04 -8.85
N ALA A 88 19.96 5.42 -8.27
CA ALA A 88 20.06 4.77 -6.98
C ALA A 88 20.84 3.46 -7.13
N VAL A 89 22.02 3.42 -6.51
CA VAL A 89 22.79 2.20 -6.34
C VAL A 89 22.41 1.59 -5.00
N ILE A 90 22.14 0.31 -5.03
CA ILE A 90 21.72 -0.46 -3.88
C ILE A 90 22.64 -1.65 -3.65
N SER A 91 22.60 -2.19 -2.43
CA SER A 91 23.13 -3.51 -2.15
C SER A 91 22.16 -4.41 -1.39
N PHE A 92 22.29 -5.70 -1.66
CA PHE A 92 21.62 -6.76 -0.93
C PHE A 92 22.52 -8.00 -0.90
N ASP A 93 22.32 -8.83 0.11
CA ASP A 93 23.09 -10.05 0.29
C ASP A 93 22.38 -11.22 -0.40
N VAL A 94 23.14 -12.04 -1.12
CA VAL A 94 22.69 -13.33 -1.67
C VAL A 94 23.58 -14.44 -1.15
N VAL A 95 23.06 -15.67 -1.12
CA VAL A 95 23.85 -16.87 -0.80
C VAL A 95 23.88 -17.74 -2.04
N GLU A 96 25.06 -17.91 -2.61
CA GLU A 96 25.31 -18.69 -3.82
C GLU A 96 26.46 -19.65 -3.54
N ASP A 97 26.26 -20.94 -3.81
CA ASP A 97 27.25 -22.00 -3.54
C ASP A 97 27.69 -22.06 -2.06
N GLY A 98 26.79 -21.69 -1.14
CA GLY A 98 27.09 -21.58 0.29
C GLY A 98 27.94 -20.36 0.67
N ILE A 99 28.32 -19.52 -0.30
CA ILE A 99 29.09 -18.30 -0.09
C ILE A 99 28.12 -17.12 -0.03
N LYS A 100 28.20 -16.34 1.04
CA LYS A 100 27.48 -15.08 1.15
C LYS A 100 28.18 -14.03 0.28
N ARG A 101 27.46 -13.45 -0.69
CA ARG A 101 27.96 -12.42 -1.61
C ARG A 101 27.12 -11.15 -1.46
N GLU A 102 27.77 -10.00 -1.52
CA GLU A 102 27.08 -8.72 -1.67
C GLU A 102 26.89 -8.43 -3.15
N VAL A 103 25.65 -8.16 -3.55
CA VAL A 103 25.29 -7.78 -4.91
C VAL A 103 25.06 -6.28 -4.95
N LEU A 104 25.76 -5.60 -5.87
CA LEU A 104 25.55 -4.19 -6.18
C LEU A 104 24.69 -4.06 -7.44
N SER A 105 23.62 -3.27 -7.38
CA SER A 105 22.76 -3.06 -8.54
C SER A 105 22.18 -1.65 -8.58
N GLN A 106 21.74 -1.23 -9.76
CA GLN A 106 20.81 -0.10 -9.85
C GLN A 106 19.44 -0.55 -9.33
N LEU A 107 18.66 0.38 -8.78
CA LEU A 107 17.30 0.06 -8.35
C LEU A 107 16.31 -0.05 -9.52
N LEU A 108 16.53 0.76 -10.56
CA LEU A 108 15.73 0.78 -11.79
C LEU A 108 16.65 0.85 -13.01
N GLY A 109 16.34 0.05 -14.03
CA GLY A 109 17.10 0.02 -15.28
C GLY A 109 16.72 1.14 -16.24
N PRO A 110 17.12 1.03 -17.52
CA PRO A 110 16.81 2.03 -18.54
C PRO A 110 15.32 2.35 -18.64
N CYS A 111 15.01 3.64 -18.80
CA CYS A 111 13.66 4.14 -19.01
C CYS A 111 13.54 4.87 -20.35
N LYS A 112 12.43 4.67 -21.07
CA LYS A 112 12.01 5.50 -22.21
C LYS A 112 10.75 6.26 -21.80
N LEU A 113 10.75 7.57 -21.99
CA LEU A 113 9.67 8.44 -21.52
C LEU A 113 9.10 9.18 -22.72
N ASP A 114 7.81 8.98 -22.97
CA ASP A 114 7.11 9.80 -23.95
C ASP A 114 7.14 11.28 -23.52
N GLN A 115 7.24 12.17 -24.50
CA GLN A 115 7.30 13.62 -24.23
C GLN A 115 5.91 14.21 -23.93
N ASN A 116 4.86 13.65 -24.52
CA ASN A 116 3.50 14.13 -24.32
C ASN A 116 3.02 13.93 -22.86
N PRO A 117 2.09 14.77 -22.35
CA PRO A 117 1.62 14.66 -20.96
C PRO A 117 0.84 13.38 -20.65
N GLN A 118 0.18 12.77 -21.64
CA GLN A 118 -0.61 11.55 -21.48
C GLN A 118 0.15 10.28 -21.89
N GLY A 119 1.46 10.40 -22.08
CA GLY A 119 2.30 9.33 -22.59
C GLY A 119 2.64 8.24 -21.59
N LEU A 120 3.35 7.26 -22.12
CA LEU A 120 3.85 6.12 -21.39
C LEU A 120 5.28 6.37 -20.90
N ALA A 121 5.58 5.78 -19.74
CA ALA A 121 6.92 5.43 -19.35
C ALA A 121 7.11 3.94 -19.62
N TYR A 122 8.22 3.61 -20.26
CA TYR A 122 8.70 2.24 -20.42
C TYR A 122 9.90 2.08 -19.50
N TYR A 123 9.89 1.08 -18.62
CA TYR A 123 10.95 0.86 -17.65
C TYR A 123 11.27 -0.63 -17.53
N THR A 124 12.46 -0.96 -17.02
CA THR A 124 12.85 -2.35 -16.77
C THR A 124 13.55 -2.47 -15.42
N PHE A 125 13.49 -3.67 -14.82
CA PHE A 125 14.26 -3.99 -13.63
C PHE A 125 15.59 -4.63 -14.02
N PRO A 126 16.71 -4.20 -13.41
CA PRO A 126 18.01 -4.83 -13.65
C PRO A 126 17.96 -6.33 -13.35
N GLU A 127 18.80 -7.11 -14.04
CA GLU A 127 18.87 -8.55 -13.86
C GLU A 127 19.00 -8.97 -12.38
N PRO A 128 19.86 -8.33 -11.55
CA PRO A 128 20.02 -8.80 -10.18
C PRO A 128 18.74 -8.62 -9.34
N ILE A 129 17.98 -7.56 -9.61
CA ILE A 129 16.66 -7.33 -9.02
C ILE A 129 15.69 -8.42 -9.47
N ARG A 130 15.62 -8.72 -10.77
CA ARG A 130 14.72 -9.76 -11.30
C ARG A 130 15.04 -11.14 -10.74
N ALA A 131 16.33 -11.47 -10.64
CA ALA A 131 16.81 -12.72 -10.04
C ALA A 131 16.41 -12.82 -8.56
N ALA A 132 16.62 -11.75 -7.78
CA ALA A 132 16.21 -11.69 -6.37
C ALA A 132 14.69 -11.86 -6.18
N ILE A 133 13.89 -11.24 -7.07
CA ILE A 133 12.43 -11.42 -7.05
C ILE A 133 12.05 -12.85 -7.43
N ALA A 134 12.76 -13.47 -8.37
CA ALA A 134 12.49 -14.82 -8.84
C ALA A 134 12.80 -15.90 -7.78
N SER A 135 13.83 -15.69 -6.97
CA SER A 135 14.23 -16.59 -5.87
C SER A 135 13.48 -16.34 -4.56
N SER A 136 12.72 -15.24 -4.47
CA SER A 136 11.99 -14.86 -3.26
C SER A 136 10.92 -15.88 -2.86
N THR A 137 10.91 -16.24 -1.58
CA THR A 137 9.87 -17.07 -0.96
C THR A 137 9.05 -16.31 0.08
N VAL A 138 9.45 -15.08 0.40
CA VAL A 138 8.82 -14.25 1.44
C VAL A 138 8.37 -12.94 0.81
N PHE A 139 7.10 -12.60 0.98
CA PHE A 139 6.51 -11.41 0.40
C PHE A 139 5.72 -10.63 1.45
N ALA A 140 5.89 -9.32 1.47
CA ALA A 140 5.02 -8.42 2.22
C ALA A 140 3.80 -8.05 1.39
N ARG A 141 2.66 -7.92 2.07
CA ARG A 141 1.42 -7.39 1.49
C ARG A 141 1.19 -5.99 2.02
N LEU A 142 1.48 -4.99 1.20
CA LEU A 142 1.42 -3.58 1.58
C LEU A 142 0.06 -3.00 1.18
N GLN A 143 -0.71 -2.51 2.13
CA GLN A 143 -1.95 -1.79 1.84
C GLN A 143 -1.66 -0.48 1.07
N ARG A 144 -2.29 -0.31 -0.09
CA ARG A 144 -2.08 0.85 -0.97
C ARG A 144 -2.44 2.17 -0.29
N ASP A 145 -3.64 2.23 0.30
CA ASP A 145 -4.11 3.45 0.97
C ASP A 145 -3.18 3.90 2.09
N LEU A 146 -2.62 2.93 2.83
CA LEU A 146 -1.68 3.20 3.90
C LEU A 146 -0.37 3.79 3.36
N ILE A 147 0.18 3.21 2.29
CA ILE A 147 1.36 3.75 1.60
C ILE A 147 1.16 5.23 1.22
N TYR A 148 -0.04 5.63 0.79
CA TYR A 148 -0.36 7.01 0.40
C TYR A 148 -0.65 7.95 1.59
N GLN A 149 -1.07 7.42 2.73
CA GLN A 149 -1.33 8.20 3.94
C GLN A 149 -0.06 8.58 4.72
N LEU A 150 0.98 7.73 4.67
CA LEU A 150 2.26 8.01 5.33
C LEU A 150 2.89 9.32 4.83
N ARG A 151 3.56 10.08 5.68
CA ARG A 151 4.14 11.39 5.33
C ARG A 151 5.66 11.38 5.38
N SER A 152 6.26 10.38 6.01
CA SER A 152 7.71 10.21 6.06
C SER A 152 8.16 8.98 5.29
N LYS A 153 9.28 9.13 4.56
CA LYS A 153 9.96 7.99 3.92
C LYS A 153 10.39 6.94 4.94
N TYR A 154 10.76 7.37 6.14
CA TYR A 154 11.19 6.49 7.23
C TYR A 154 10.03 5.64 7.75
N SER A 155 8.82 6.22 7.81
CA SER A 155 7.61 5.49 8.20
C SER A 155 7.21 4.47 7.15
N LEU A 156 7.39 4.79 5.86
CA LEU A 156 7.19 3.83 4.77
C LEU A 156 8.16 2.66 4.89
N SER A 157 9.46 2.92 5.04
CA SER A 157 10.46 1.84 5.20
C SER A 157 10.17 1.01 6.44
N LEU A 158 9.84 1.63 7.58
CA LEU A 158 9.48 0.94 8.81
C LEU A 158 8.25 0.05 8.61
N TYR A 159 7.20 0.57 7.96
CA TYR A 159 5.99 -0.19 7.65
C TYR A 159 6.28 -1.39 6.74
N GLU A 160 7.10 -1.23 5.71
CA GLU A 160 7.51 -2.33 4.83
C GLU A 160 8.28 -3.41 5.61
N MET A 161 9.24 -3.00 6.45
CA MET A 161 9.99 -3.90 7.33
C MET A 161 9.09 -4.70 8.27
N LEU A 162 8.04 -4.06 8.81
CA LEU A 162 7.06 -4.68 9.70
C LEU A 162 6.13 -5.64 8.96
N GLN A 163 5.62 -5.27 7.78
CA GLN A 163 4.74 -6.15 6.99
C GLN A 163 5.43 -7.45 6.55
N LYS A 164 6.75 -7.41 6.33
CA LYS A 164 7.56 -8.62 6.11
C LYS A 164 7.53 -9.58 7.32
N ARG A 165 7.36 -9.06 8.53
CA ARG A 165 7.57 -9.77 9.80
C ARG A 165 6.29 -10.04 10.60
N ILE A 166 5.21 -9.34 10.33
CA ILE A 166 4.01 -9.33 11.17
C ILE A 166 3.32 -10.70 11.31
N ASN A 167 3.46 -11.56 10.30
CA ASN A 167 2.84 -12.89 10.27
C ASN A 167 3.77 -14.00 10.82
N LEU A 168 4.91 -13.66 11.41
CA LEU A 168 5.81 -14.63 12.05
C LEU A 168 5.24 -15.05 13.41
N SER A 169 4.82 -16.31 13.53
CA SER A 169 4.14 -16.82 14.74
C SER A 169 5.02 -16.85 16.00
N PHE A 170 6.33 -16.99 15.85
CA PHE A 170 7.27 -17.20 16.95
C PHE A 170 8.27 -16.04 17.13
N LYS A 171 8.12 -14.96 16.38
CA LYS A 171 9.04 -13.81 16.41
C LYS A 171 8.25 -12.50 16.40
N THR A 172 8.31 -11.80 17.52
CA THR A 172 7.67 -10.50 17.73
C THR A 172 8.67 -9.37 17.99
N SER A 173 9.98 -9.68 17.92
CA SER A 173 11.04 -8.69 18.04
C SER A 173 12.29 -9.10 17.25
N GLU A 174 13.10 -8.11 16.88
CA GLU A 174 14.40 -8.29 16.23
C GLU A 174 15.37 -7.20 16.68
N ASP A 175 16.60 -7.62 16.97
CA ASP A 175 17.66 -6.75 17.42
C ASP A 175 18.52 -6.35 16.22
N PHE A 176 18.78 -5.06 16.11
CA PHE A 176 19.57 -4.45 15.05
C PHE A 176 20.73 -3.67 15.65
N THR A 177 21.84 -3.59 14.93
CA THR A 177 22.82 -2.55 15.20
C THR A 177 22.22 -1.20 14.81
N ILE A 178 22.72 -0.10 15.40
CA ILE A 178 22.26 1.25 15.06
C ILE A 178 22.45 1.51 13.56
N GLU A 179 23.59 1.07 13.01
CA GLU A 179 23.91 1.28 11.60
C GLU A 179 23.06 0.44 10.66
N ASP A 180 22.78 -0.82 10.99
CA ASP A 180 21.92 -1.68 10.15
C ASP A 180 20.50 -1.10 10.08
N LEU A 181 19.93 -0.67 11.21
CA LEU A 181 18.61 -0.05 11.21
C LEU A 181 18.59 1.28 10.44
N ARG A 182 19.64 2.09 10.53
CA ARG A 182 19.78 3.33 9.75
C ARG A 182 19.74 3.05 8.25
N GLN A 183 20.50 2.05 7.80
CA GLN A 183 20.56 1.65 6.40
C GLN A 183 19.20 1.14 5.90
N LYS A 184 18.54 0.27 6.67
CA LYS A 184 17.20 -0.26 6.34
C LYS A 184 16.12 0.81 6.28
N LEU A 185 16.19 1.82 7.15
CA LEU A 185 15.28 2.97 7.09
C LEU A 185 15.63 3.96 5.96
N GLY A 186 16.78 3.80 5.30
CA GLY A 186 17.26 4.72 4.27
C GLY A 186 17.73 6.06 4.84
N VAL A 187 18.31 6.04 6.05
CA VAL A 187 18.98 7.20 6.64
C VAL A 187 20.37 7.33 6.02
N GLU A 188 20.65 8.49 5.44
CA GLU A 188 21.96 8.80 4.83
C GLU A 188 23.07 8.69 5.86
N LYS A 189 24.25 8.19 5.45
CA LYS A 189 25.39 7.89 6.33
C LYS A 189 25.74 9.06 7.27
N GLU A 190 25.78 10.27 6.75
CA GLU A 190 26.16 11.48 7.49
C GLU A 190 25.01 12.12 8.27
N LYS A 191 23.77 11.67 8.06
CA LYS A 191 22.57 12.28 8.63
C LYS A 191 22.25 11.69 10.00
N TYR A 192 22.06 12.58 10.99
CA TYR A 192 21.79 12.20 12.38
C TYR A 192 22.85 11.24 12.96
N PRO A 193 24.14 11.66 13.03
CA PRO A 193 25.24 10.79 13.45
C PRO A 193 25.11 10.33 14.90
N ILE A 194 24.46 11.14 15.75
CA ILE A 194 24.21 10.79 17.15
C ILE A 194 22.84 10.14 17.33
N TYR A 195 22.78 9.13 18.20
CA TYR A 195 21.55 8.37 18.47
C TYR A 195 20.39 9.26 18.92
N ARG A 196 20.64 10.29 19.73
CA ARG A 196 19.62 11.24 20.19
C ARG A 196 18.83 11.85 19.03
N ASP A 197 19.54 12.32 18.00
CA ASP A 197 18.93 13.00 16.86
C ASP A 197 18.26 11.99 15.93
N LEU A 198 18.85 10.81 15.73
CA LEU A 198 18.23 9.70 15.01
C LEU A 198 16.90 9.31 15.67
N ASN A 199 16.89 9.15 16.99
CA ASN A 199 15.71 8.79 17.74
C ASN A 199 14.61 9.87 17.64
N ALA A 200 14.98 11.14 17.81
CA ALA A 200 14.03 12.26 17.81
C ALA A 200 13.48 12.59 16.41
N ARG A 201 14.28 12.46 15.35
CA ARG A 201 13.92 12.91 13.99
C ARG A 201 13.48 11.78 13.06
N VAL A 202 13.86 10.54 13.35
CA VAL A 202 13.57 9.37 12.50
C VAL A 202 12.71 8.36 13.23
N LEU A 203 13.21 7.79 14.32
CA LEU A 203 12.56 6.62 14.96
C LEU A 203 11.22 6.99 15.58
N LYS A 204 11.18 7.97 16.49
CA LYS A 204 9.93 8.38 17.16
C LYS A 204 8.86 8.86 16.19
N PRO A 205 9.15 9.74 15.21
CA PRO A 205 8.15 10.13 14.22
C PRO A 205 7.65 8.97 13.37
N ALA A 206 8.54 8.05 12.96
CA ALA A 206 8.15 6.89 12.17
C ALA A 206 7.26 5.92 12.95
N ILE A 207 7.63 5.61 14.19
CA ILE A 207 6.83 4.75 15.08
C ILE A 207 5.45 5.38 15.31
N LEU A 208 5.40 6.67 15.65
CA LEU A 208 4.14 7.36 15.91
C LEU A 208 3.20 7.31 14.70
N GLU A 209 3.75 7.53 13.51
CA GLU A 209 2.97 7.53 12.28
C GLU A 209 2.47 6.12 11.91
N VAL A 210 3.34 5.10 11.98
CA VAL A 210 2.96 3.71 11.71
C VAL A 210 1.93 3.21 12.72
N ASN A 211 2.15 3.47 14.01
CA ASN A 211 1.18 3.15 15.07
C ASN A 211 -0.10 3.96 14.96
N GLY A 212 -0.10 5.12 14.30
CA GLY A 212 -1.31 5.91 14.09
C GLY A 212 -2.20 5.37 12.96
N ILE A 213 -1.60 4.86 11.88
CA ILE A 213 -2.33 4.62 10.62
C ILE A 213 -2.49 3.12 10.32
N SER A 214 -1.56 2.27 10.79
CA SER A 214 -1.57 0.85 10.48
C SER A 214 -2.32 -0.02 11.49
N ASP A 215 -2.61 -1.26 11.09
CA ASP A 215 -3.07 -2.34 11.97
C ASP A 215 -1.93 -2.99 12.78
N ILE A 216 -0.73 -2.43 12.72
CA ILE A 216 0.46 -2.87 13.44
C ILE A 216 0.74 -1.90 14.58
N GLU A 217 1.12 -2.44 15.74
CA GLU A 217 1.78 -1.67 16.78
C GLU A 217 3.24 -2.10 16.86
N CYS A 218 4.14 -1.12 16.86
CA CYS A 218 5.58 -1.34 16.99
C CYS A 218 6.23 -0.41 18.01
N SER A 219 7.37 -0.83 18.55
CA SER A 219 8.27 -0.01 19.37
C SER A 219 9.72 -0.24 18.99
N ILE A 220 10.59 0.76 19.21
CA ILE A 220 12.04 0.62 19.05
C ILE A 220 12.69 1.05 20.35
N GLU A 221 13.33 0.12 21.03
CA GLU A 221 13.96 0.32 22.34
C GLU A 221 15.49 0.22 22.24
N PRO A 222 16.25 1.11 22.91
CA PRO A 222 17.70 1.01 22.93
C PRO A 222 18.17 -0.20 23.76
N ILE A 223 19.09 -0.96 23.19
CA ILE A 223 19.85 -1.99 23.90
C ILE A 223 21.07 -1.31 24.48
N LEU A 224 21.22 -1.36 25.80
CA LEU A 224 22.27 -0.65 26.53
C LEU A 224 23.36 -1.61 27.01
N GLU A 225 24.60 -1.20 26.88
CA GLU A 225 25.75 -1.76 27.57
C GLU A 225 26.32 -0.67 28.49
N GLY A 226 26.06 -0.80 29.80
CA GLY A 226 26.26 0.30 30.75
C GLY A 226 25.38 1.50 30.43
N ARG A 227 26.00 2.63 30.05
CA ARG A 227 25.30 3.87 29.64
C ARG A 227 25.27 4.08 28.12
N THR A 228 25.92 3.20 27.36
CA THR A 228 26.07 3.34 25.92
C THR A 228 25.01 2.52 25.20
N THR A 229 24.36 3.11 24.20
CA THR A 229 23.45 2.37 23.32
C THR A 229 24.25 1.59 22.28
N VAL A 230 24.19 0.26 22.35
CA VAL A 230 24.92 -0.66 21.46
C VAL A 230 24.05 -1.22 20.34
N GLY A 231 22.73 -1.18 20.51
CA GLY A 231 21.78 -1.69 19.52
C GLY A 231 20.37 -1.17 19.73
N LEU A 232 19.46 -1.62 18.88
CA LEU A 232 18.05 -1.26 18.90
C LEU A 232 17.19 -2.51 18.71
N ARG A 233 16.25 -2.71 19.63
CA ARG A 233 15.25 -3.77 19.55
C ARG A 233 13.98 -3.23 18.93
N LEU A 234 13.64 -3.69 17.73
CA LEU A 234 12.34 -3.45 17.11
C LEU A 234 11.38 -4.54 17.58
N SER A 235 10.27 -4.16 18.19
CA SER A 235 9.20 -5.07 18.59
C SER A 235 7.92 -4.75 17.83
N TRP A 236 7.10 -5.77 17.53
CA TRP A 236 5.85 -5.61 16.80
C TRP A 236 4.77 -6.59 17.23
N ARG A 237 3.52 -6.17 17.11
CA ARG A 237 2.33 -7.01 17.22
C ARG A 237 1.22 -6.52 16.30
N LYS A 238 0.28 -7.42 15.98
CA LYS A 238 -0.96 -7.02 15.32
C LYS A 238 -1.90 -6.39 16.34
N LYS A 239 -2.51 -5.26 15.99
CA LYS A 239 -3.55 -4.65 16.82
C LYS A 239 -4.80 -5.52 16.82
N THR A 240 -5.49 -5.52 17.95
CA THR A 240 -6.83 -6.11 18.02
C THR A 240 -7.81 -5.26 17.19
N THR A 241 -8.92 -5.85 16.76
CA THR A 241 -9.92 -5.16 15.93
C THR A 241 -10.45 -3.89 16.61
N ASP A 242 -10.63 -3.91 17.92
CA ASP A 242 -11.08 -2.74 18.70
C ASP A 242 -10.03 -1.63 18.76
N GLU A 243 -8.74 -1.97 18.87
CA GLU A 243 -7.63 -1.01 18.85
C GLU A 243 -7.42 -0.40 17.47
N ALA A 244 -7.62 -1.19 16.40
CA ALA A 244 -7.50 -0.71 15.02
C ALA A 244 -8.62 0.30 14.67
N VAL A 245 -9.85 0.06 15.14
CA VAL A 245 -10.99 0.96 14.90
C VAL A 245 -10.84 2.28 15.67
N LYS A 246 -10.33 2.24 16.92
CA LYS A 246 -10.11 3.46 17.72
C LYS A 246 -9.01 4.37 17.15
N ASN A 247 -7.99 3.78 16.54
CA ASN A 247 -6.85 4.51 16.00
C ASN A 247 -7.01 4.88 14.52
N ALA A 248 -8.03 4.38 13.83
CA ALA A 248 -8.27 4.71 12.43
C ALA A 248 -8.38 6.24 12.26
N PRO A 249 -7.55 6.86 11.40
CA PRO A 249 -7.64 8.30 11.18
C PRO A 249 -9.04 8.65 10.71
N ALA A 250 -9.70 9.60 11.37
CA ALA A 250 -10.98 10.12 10.95
C ALA A 250 -10.88 10.57 9.49
N LEU A 251 -11.71 10.00 8.61
CA LEU A 251 -11.86 10.44 7.22
C LEU A 251 -11.95 11.98 7.21
N PRO A 252 -11.16 12.68 6.39
CA PRO A 252 -11.20 14.13 6.35
C PRO A 252 -12.60 14.57 5.94
N LYS A 253 -13.37 15.12 6.89
CA LYS A 253 -14.61 15.84 6.59
C LYS A 253 -14.21 16.99 5.67
N ALA A 254 -14.78 17.00 4.46
CA ALA A 254 -14.61 18.11 3.53
C ALA A 254 -14.89 19.43 4.28
N LYS A 255 -13.86 20.26 4.42
CA LYS A 255 -14.02 21.60 5.01
C LYS A 255 -14.84 22.40 4.01
N ALA A 256 -16.11 22.64 4.35
CA ALA A 256 -16.94 23.64 3.68
C ALA A 256 -16.20 24.98 3.74
N ALA A 257 -15.73 25.46 2.59
CA ALA A 257 -15.13 26.77 2.47
C ALA A 257 -16.18 27.82 2.85
N ARG A 258 -15.84 28.64 3.84
CA ARG A 258 -16.58 29.82 4.26
C ARG A 258 -16.41 30.87 3.16
N VAL A 259 -17.40 31.03 2.30
CA VAL A 259 -17.43 32.11 1.30
C VAL A 259 -18.02 33.34 1.96
N ASP A 260 -17.19 34.37 2.11
CA ASP A 260 -17.59 35.72 2.46
C ASP A 260 -18.57 36.27 1.42
N ARG A 261 -19.70 36.78 1.91
CA ARG A 261 -20.71 37.45 1.09
C ARG A 261 -20.37 38.94 1.00
N THR A 262 -19.89 39.38 -0.15
CA THR A 262 -20.06 40.78 -0.55
C THR A 262 -20.35 40.86 -2.06
N ALA A 263 -21.37 41.66 -2.36
CA ALA A 263 -22.13 41.78 -3.60
C ALA A 263 -21.33 41.96 -4.90
N LEU A 264 -21.84 41.37 -6.00
CA LEU A 264 -22.30 42.14 -7.15
C LEU A 264 -23.45 41.38 -7.85
N ARG A 265 -24.47 42.13 -8.28
CA ARG A 265 -25.78 41.66 -8.74
C ARG A 265 -25.90 41.89 -10.26
N VAL A 266 -26.52 40.93 -10.96
CA VAL A 266 -27.14 40.98 -12.32
C VAL A 266 -26.13 41.08 -13.47
N VAL A 267 -26.13 40.23 -14.50
CA VAL A 267 -27.20 39.97 -15.49
C VAL A 267 -27.17 38.52 -15.94
N GLY A 268 -28.37 37.93 -16.08
CA GLY A 268 -28.57 36.59 -16.58
C GLY A 268 -28.23 36.46 -18.06
N ASN A 269 -27.65 35.31 -18.41
CA ASN A 269 -27.88 34.66 -19.68
C ASN A 269 -27.73 33.16 -19.44
N GLU A 270 -28.83 32.46 -19.66
CA GLU A 270 -28.87 31.01 -19.79
C GLU A 270 -28.08 30.64 -21.05
N THR A 271 -27.08 29.79 -20.91
CA THR A 271 -26.51 29.07 -22.05
C THR A 271 -26.05 27.70 -21.59
N GLU A 272 -26.97 26.75 -21.78
CA GLU A 272 -26.82 25.32 -22.09
C GLU A 272 -25.42 24.70 -21.87
N ALA A 273 -25.33 23.87 -20.82
CA ALA A 273 -24.32 22.84 -20.71
C ALA A 273 -24.78 21.58 -21.46
N GLY A 274 -23.95 21.10 -22.40
CA GLY A 274 -24.16 19.86 -23.14
C GLY A 274 -24.29 18.61 -22.24
N PRO A 275 -24.77 17.49 -22.81
CA PRO A 275 -25.44 16.43 -22.07
C PRO A 275 -24.50 15.62 -21.16
N SER A 276 -24.89 15.49 -19.89
CA SER A 276 -24.34 14.49 -18.97
C SER A 276 -24.83 13.08 -19.39
N PRO A 277 -23.96 12.07 -19.54
CA PRO A 277 -24.40 10.73 -19.90
C PRO A 277 -25.07 10.04 -18.71
N ASN A 278 -26.37 9.78 -18.88
CA ASN A 278 -27.24 8.80 -18.23
C ASN A 278 -27.33 8.79 -16.69
N THR A 279 -28.41 9.42 -16.20
CA THR A 279 -28.98 9.23 -14.86
C THR A 279 -29.61 7.83 -14.75
N GLY A 280 -28.79 6.83 -14.43
CA GLY A 280 -29.26 5.50 -14.03
C GLY A 280 -29.84 5.51 -12.62
N LYS A 281 -30.92 4.74 -12.41
CA LYS A 281 -31.58 4.51 -11.12
C LYS A 281 -30.62 3.78 -10.15
N ARG A 282 -29.84 4.52 -9.35
CA ARG A 282 -28.86 3.97 -8.40
C ARG A 282 -29.48 3.58 -7.05
N LEU A 283 -29.04 2.46 -6.46
CA LEU A 283 -29.40 2.07 -5.09
C LEU A 283 -28.85 3.08 -4.06
N ARG A 284 -29.57 3.29 -2.95
CA ARG A 284 -29.01 4.01 -1.80
C ARG A 284 -27.92 3.17 -1.12
N GLU A 285 -26.96 3.84 -0.51
CA GLU A 285 -25.95 3.19 0.31
C GLU A 285 -26.59 2.51 1.55
N LEU A 286 -26.00 1.39 1.96
CA LEU A 286 -26.37 0.71 3.20
C LEU A 286 -25.89 1.52 4.40
N ASN A 287 -26.74 1.67 5.41
CA ASN A 287 -26.33 2.33 6.64
C ASN A 287 -25.54 1.38 7.55
N THR A 288 -24.89 1.93 8.58
CA THR A 288 -24.02 1.17 9.50
C THR A 288 -24.72 -0.03 10.14
N ARG A 289 -25.99 0.12 10.54
CA ARG A 289 -26.76 -0.96 11.18
C ARG A 289 -27.09 -2.09 10.19
N GLU A 290 -27.47 -1.73 8.96
CA GLU A 290 -27.73 -2.69 7.87
C GLU A 290 -26.46 -3.49 7.54
N CYS A 291 -25.31 -2.82 7.44
CA CYS A 291 -24.01 -3.47 7.21
C CYS A 291 -23.62 -4.44 8.34
N GLU A 292 -23.76 -4.05 9.60
CA GLU A 292 -23.44 -4.91 10.75
C GLU A 292 -24.33 -6.17 10.79
N GLN A 293 -25.61 -6.02 10.48
CA GLN A 293 -26.55 -7.14 10.44
C GLN A 293 -26.24 -8.12 9.29
N LEU A 294 -25.87 -7.60 8.12
CA LEU A 294 -25.44 -8.41 6.98
C LEU A 294 -24.12 -9.14 7.26
N LYS A 295 -23.15 -8.48 7.91
CA LYS A 295 -21.88 -9.12 8.31
C LYS A 295 -22.06 -10.23 9.34
N LYS A 296 -23.04 -10.11 10.24
CA LYS A 296 -23.40 -11.20 11.18
C LYS A 296 -24.03 -12.39 10.46
N THR A 297 -24.83 -12.13 9.42
CA THR A 297 -25.57 -13.16 8.68
C THR A 297 -24.68 -13.87 7.65
N PHE A 298 -23.79 -13.13 7.01
CA PHE A 298 -22.88 -13.58 5.93
C PHE A 298 -21.42 -13.37 6.35
N PHE A 299 -21.03 -14.03 7.43
CA PHE A 299 -19.68 -13.92 7.98
C PHE A 299 -18.62 -14.39 6.98
N GLY A 300 -17.57 -13.58 6.79
CA GLY A 300 -16.45 -13.90 5.87
C GLY A 300 -16.65 -13.45 4.42
N TYR A 301 -17.80 -12.87 4.08
CA TYR A 301 -18.08 -12.32 2.75
C TYR A 301 -17.91 -10.80 2.72
N ASP A 302 -17.41 -10.25 1.61
CA ASP A 302 -17.29 -8.80 1.41
C ASP A 302 -18.64 -8.20 1.00
N ILE A 303 -19.40 -7.77 2.02
CA ILE A 303 -20.75 -7.23 1.85
C ILE A 303 -20.78 -6.02 0.90
N TYR A 304 -19.75 -5.18 0.89
CA TYR A 304 -19.73 -3.99 0.03
C TYR A 304 -19.54 -4.38 -1.43
N GLN A 305 -18.64 -5.33 -1.71
CA GLN A 305 -18.44 -5.83 -3.06
C GLN A 305 -19.70 -6.50 -3.61
N PHE A 306 -20.34 -7.37 -2.82
CA PHE A 306 -21.59 -7.99 -3.23
C PHE A 306 -22.72 -6.98 -3.44
N TYR A 307 -22.76 -5.89 -2.65
CA TYR A 307 -23.78 -4.86 -2.82
C TYR A 307 -23.60 -4.06 -4.12
N ILE A 308 -22.35 -3.85 -4.55
CA ILE A 308 -22.04 -3.29 -5.88
C ILE A 308 -22.49 -4.25 -6.98
N GLU A 309 -22.18 -5.55 -6.86
CA GLU A 309 -22.61 -6.56 -7.82
C GLU A 309 -24.15 -6.67 -7.91
N PHE A 310 -24.84 -6.51 -6.79
CA PHE A 310 -26.30 -6.47 -6.76
C PHE A 310 -26.86 -5.25 -7.51
N GLN A 311 -26.21 -4.10 -7.39
CA GLN A 311 -26.56 -2.90 -8.15
C GLN A 311 -26.37 -3.14 -9.65
N ASP A 312 -25.21 -3.66 -10.07
CA ASP A 312 -24.94 -4.01 -11.46
C ASP A 312 -25.93 -5.05 -12.01
N TRP A 313 -26.35 -6.01 -11.17
CA TRP A 313 -27.33 -7.02 -11.54
C TRP A 313 -28.73 -6.39 -11.77
N LEU A 314 -29.17 -5.46 -10.92
CA LEU A 314 -30.42 -4.73 -11.12
C LEU A 314 -30.38 -3.90 -12.42
N GLU A 315 -29.27 -3.24 -12.69
CA GLU A 315 -29.07 -2.45 -13.91
C GLU A 315 -29.12 -3.33 -15.17
N ARG A 316 -28.51 -4.52 -15.14
CA ARG A 316 -28.52 -5.48 -16.25
C ARG A 316 -29.88 -6.15 -16.47
N THR A 317 -30.62 -6.41 -15.41
CA THR A 317 -31.92 -7.11 -15.48
C THR A 317 -33.10 -6.15 -15.68
N GLY A 318 -32.86 -4.83 -15.67
CA GLY A 318 -33.92 -3.82 -15.76
C GLY A 318 -34.84 -3.79 -14.54
N GLY A 319 -34.38 -4.29 -13.38
CA GLY A 319 -35.17 -4.36 -12.16
C GLY A 319 -35.47 -2.99 -11.56
N GLU A 320 -36.66 -2.83 -10.96
CA GLU A 320 -36.97 -1.62 -10.20
C GLU A 320 -36.14 -1.52 -8.92
N ILE A 321 -35.78 -0.29 -8.50
CA ILE A 321 -35.10 -0.06 -7.23
C ILE A 321 -36.03 -0.54 -6.09
N PRO A 322 -35.60 -1.52 -5.28
CA PRO A 322 -36.40 -1.98 -4.16
C PRO A 322 -36.54 -0.89 -3.10
N LYS A 323 -37.75 -0.74 -2.53
CA LYS A 323 -38.00 0.17 -1.39
C LYS A 323 -37.13 -0.15 -0.17
N ASN A 324 -36.77 -1.43 0.01
CA ASN A 324 -35.83 -1.90 1.02
C ASN A 324 -34.65 -2.64 0.36
N PRO A 325 -33.56 -1.93 0.02
CA PRO A 325 -32.41 -2.52 -0.66
C PRO A 325 -31.69 -3.59 0.15
N ALA A 326 -31.60 -3.47 1.48
CA ALA A 326 -30.92 -4.44 2.33
C ALA A 326 -31.63 -5.81 2.33
N ALA A 327 -32.96 -5.80 2.38
CA ALA A 327 -33.76 -7.02 2.30
C ALA A 327 -33.70 -7.66 0.91
N ALA A 328 -33.81 -6.86 -0.16
CA ALA A 328 -33.71 -7.34 -1.54
C ALA A 328 -32.33 -7.93 -1.84
N PHE A 329 -31.26 -7.26 -1.37
CA PHE A 329 -29.89 -7.75 -1.43
C PHE A 329 -29.70 -9.08 -0.71
N THR A 330 -30.26 -9.22 0.49
CA THR A 330 -30.21 -10.49 1.27
C THR A 330 -30.86 -11.65 0.53
N ASN A 331 -32.02 -11.41 -0.10
CA ASN A 331 -32.71 -12.41 -0.90
C ASN A 331 -31.94 -12.74 -2.18
N TRP A 332 -31.36 -11.72 -2.83
CA TRP A 332 -30.52 -11.90 -4.00
C TRP A 332 -29.29 -12.76 -3.70
N LEU A 333 -28.58 -12.52 -2.59
CA LEU A 333 -27.47 -13.36 -2.15
C LEU A 333 -27.88 -14.83 -1.93
N LYS A 334 -29.05 -15.05 -1.32
CA LYS A 334 -29.59 -16.40 -1.07
C LYS A 334 -29.99 -17.12 -2.35
N SER A 335 -30.57 -16.41 -3.32
CA SER A 335 -31.08 -17.01 -4.57
C SER A 335 -30.00 -17.15 -5.64
N TYR A 336 -29.17 -16.13 -5.83
CA TYR A 336 -28.18 -16.04 -6.93
C TYR A 336 -26.89 -16.79 -6.59
N TYR A 337 -26.39 -16.64 -5.36
CA TYR A 337 -25.17 -17.33 -4.91
C TYR A 337 -25.44 -18.58 -4.07
N LYS A 338 -26.71 -18.94 -3.84
CA LYS A 338 -27.12 -20.04 -2.94
C LYS A 338 -26.50 -19.93 -1.53
N ILE A 339 -26.16 -18.72 -1.10
CA ILE A 339 -25.58 -18.49 0.22
C ILE A 339 -26.74 -18.49 1.23
N THR A 340 -27.08 -19.67 1.74
CA THR A 340 -27.90 -19.77 2.95
C THR A 340 -27.03 -19.39 4.16
N GLY A 341 -27.64 -18.79 5.18
CA GLY A 341 -26.95 -18.27 6.38
C GLY A 341 -26.06 -19.28 7.13
N PRO A 342 -25.52 -18.90 8.29
CA PRO A 342 -24.19 -19.24 8.77
C PRO A 342 -23.83 -20.72 8.59
N LEU A 343 -22.64 -20.95 8.01
CA LEU A 343 -21.97 -22.25 7.93
C LEU A 343 -22.08 -22.96 9.29
N GLN A 344 -22.88 -24.03 9.33
CA GLN A 344 -22.87 -24.95 10.48
C GLN A 344 -21.48 -25.58 10.57
N ARG A 345 -21.00 -25.67 11.82
CA ARG A 345 -19.62 -25.92 12.24
C ARG A 345 -18.96 -27.17 11.66
#